data_AF-A0A9X9LPD5-F1
#
_entry.id   AF-A0A9X9LPD5-F1
#
_cell.length_a   1.000
_cell.length_b   1.000
_cell.length_c   1.000
_cell.angle_alpha   90.00
_cell.angle_beta   90.00
_cell.angle_gamma   90.00
#
_symmetry.space_group_name_H-M   'P 1'
#
loop_
_entity.id
_entity.type
_entity.pdbx_description
1 polymer ?
#
loop_
_entity_poly.entity_id
_entity_poly.type
_entity_poly.pdbx_seq_one_letter_code
_entity_poly.pdbx_strand_id
1 'polypeptide(L)'
;MENKEFRDFSIIALSIEVEKNKMILTILFNNEAYHSAATSLAVLDNVLFMSLSGLNASISASNKPQPLPLYGHIIIPTNGLQIVICLAFGMAVVVGNFGLQTVTERTTRAKHIQFVSGVSVLTYWLSAFLWDLICFCILCCLLLGVFKYCGLDAFVANYNFLDTMMIFMLYGWSVVPLMYLGSFLFSSSTAAYIKLTLFNYFSTIFSISIYVIRQQY
;
A
#
# COMPACT_ATOMS: atom_id res chain seq x y z
N MET A 1 -40.48 21.69 10.79
CA MET A 1 -39.32 20.79 10.54
C MET A 1 -39.17 20.46 9.06
N GLU A 2 -39.59 21.34 8.14
CA GLU A 2 -39.85 20.97 6.73
C GLU A 2 -38.99 21.77 5.73
N ASN A 3 -37.87 22.37 6.17
CA ASN A 3 -37.13 23.34 5.35
C ASN A 3 -35.63 23.02 5.19
N LYS A 4 -35.17 21.84 5.66
CA LYS A 4 -33.78 21.37 5.48
C LYS A 4 -33.64 20.41 4.29
N GLU A 5 -34.62 19.54 4.04
CA GLU A 5 -34.54 18.54 2.96
C GLU A 5 -34.60 19.13 1.54
N PHE A 6 -35.17 20.34 1.37
CA PHE A 6 -35.28 20.97 0.04
C PHE A 6 -33.96 21.57 -0.47
N ARG A 7 -32.99 21.82 0.42
CA ARG A 7 -31.69 22.39 0.05
C ARG A 7 -30.74 21.38 -0.58
N ASP A 8 -30.94 20.09 -0.33
CA ASP A 8 -30.01 19.05 -0.80
C ASP A 8 -30.23 18.69 -2.27
N PHE A 9 -31.35 19.10 -2.88
CA PHE A 9 -31.70 18.73 -4.27
C PHE A 9 -31.60 19.86 -5.30
N SER A 10 -31.29 21.10 -4.90
CA SER A 10 -31.14 22.22 -5.83
C SER A 10 -29.68 22.38 -6.26
N ILE A 11 -29.33 21.84 -7.42
CA ILE A 11 -27.97 21.90 -7.97
C ILE A 11 -27.69 23.28 -8.60
N ILE A 12 -28.68 23.84 -9.30
CA ILE A 12 -28.61 25.15 -9.96
C ILE A 12 -29.93 25.92 -9.79
N ALA A 13 -29.85 27.25 -9.69
CA ALA A 13 -30.99 28.15 -9.72
C ALA A 13 -30.70 29.36 -10.63
N LEU A 14 -31.72 29.82 -11.36
CA LEU A 14 -31.61 30.93 -12.30
C LEU A 14 -32.46 32.11 -11.84
N SER A 15 -31.87 33.30 -11.78
CA SER A 15 -32.57 34.57 -11.56
C SER A 15 -32.39 35.47 -12.79
N ILE A 16 -33.48 36.05 -13.26
CA ILE A 16 -33.51 36.96 -14.41
C ILE A 16 -34.07 38.29 -13.94
N GLU A 17 -33.28 39.35 -14.04
CA GLU A 17 -33.69 40.71 -13.72
C GLU A 17 -33.61 41.58 -14.99
N VAL A 18 -34.72 42.23 -15.35
CA VAL A 18 -34.82 43.05 -16.55
C VAL A 18 -34.96 44.51 -16.14
N GLU A 19 -33.88 45.28 -16.31
CA GLU A 19 -33.87 46.72 -16.14
C GLU A 19 -34.02 47.40 -17.52
N LYS A 20 -34.53 48.64 -17.57
CA LYS A 20 -35.04 49.33 -18.78
C LYS A 20 -34.18 49.23 -20.06
N ASN A 21 -32.88 48.97 -19.97
CA ASN A 21 -32.00 48.74 -21.12
C ASN A 21 -30.96 47.61 -20.93
N LYS A 22 -31.10 46.76 -19.89
CA LYS A 22 -30.16 45.69 -19.55
C LYS A 22 -30.90 44.50 -18.96
N MET A 23 -30.61 43.31 -19.48
CA MET A 23 -31.02 42.04 -18.87
C MET A 23 -29.84 41.48 -18.09
N ILE A 24 -30.02 41.24 -16.79
CA ILE A 24 -29.03 40.62 -15.92
C ILE A 24 -29.48 39.20 -15.63
N LEU A 25 -28.73 38.20 -16.13
CA LEU A 25 -28.89 36.81 -15.73
C LEU A 25 -27.91 36.49 -14.61
N THR A 26 -28.42 36.02 -13.49
CA THR A 26 -27.63 35.50 -12.37
C THR A 26 -27.92 34.02 -12.21
N ILE A 27 -26.88 33.18 -12.32
CA ILE A 27 -26.99 31.76 -12.05
C ILE A 27 -26.31 31.42 -10.72
N LEU A 28 -27.05 30.76 -9.84
CA LEU A 28 -26.59 30.27 -8.55
C LEU A 28 -26.32 28.78 -8.69
N PHE A 29 -25.17 28.33 -8.19
CA PHE A 29 -24.77 26.92 -8.24
C PHE A 29 -24.40 26.45 -6.85
N ASN A 30 -24.68 25.17 -6.55
CA ASN A 30 -24.24 24.54 -5.31
C ASN A 30 -22.77 24.10 -5.43
N ASN A 31 -21.88 24.57 -4.55
CA ASN A 31 -20.46 24.22 -4.57
C ASN A 31 -20.13 22.84 -3.99
N GLU A 32 -21.11 22.10 -3.45
CA GLU A 32 -20.89 20.71 -3.00
C GLU A 32 -20.74 19.73 -4.17
N ALA A 33 -21.38 20.00 -5.31
CA ALA A 33 -21.26 19.15 -6.49
C ALA A 33 -20.08 19.60 -7.38
N TYR A 34 -19.10 18.70 -7.58
CA TYR A 34 -17.84 18.98 -8.29
C TYR A 34 -18.00 19.63 -9.68
N HIS A 35 -19.04 19.27 -10.42
CA HIS A 35 -19.30 19.78 -11.77
C HIS A 35 -20.40 20.85 -11.83
N SER A 36 -20.92 21.27 -10.67
CA SER A 36 -22.06 22.19 -10.57
C SER A 36 -21.82 23.54 -11.23
N ALA A 37 -20.65 24.15 -11.00
CA ALA A 37 -20.28 25.43 -11.61
C ALA A 37 -20.15 25.36 -13.13
N ALA A 38 -19.53 24.30 -13.67
CA ALA A 38 -19.40 24.11 -15.11
C ALA A 38 -20.74 23.78 -15.77
N THR A 39 -21.59 23.02 -15.08
CA THR A 39 -22.91 22.62 -15.57
C THR A 39 -23.88 23.79 -15.56
N SER A 40 -23.84 24.64 -14.54
CA SER A 40 -24.66 25.85 -14.48
C SER A 40 -24.36 26.77 -15.66
N LEU A 41 -23.07 27.02 -15.94
CA LEU A 41 -22.65 27.80 -17.11
C LEU A 41 -23.12 27.17 -18.42
N ALA A 42 -22.98 25.86 -18.59
CA ALA A 42 -23.45 25.17 -19.80
C ALA A 42 -24.97 25.28 -20.01
N VAL A 43 -25.77 25.26 -18.93
CA VAL A 43 -27.22 25.48 -19.01
C VAL A 43 -27.55 26.92 -19.37
N LEU A 44 -26.85 27.89 -18.77
CA LEU A 44 -27.00 29.31 -19.06
C LEU A 44 -26.70 29.61 -20.54
N ASP A 45 -25.58 29.10 -21.05
CA ASP A 45 -25.16 29.28 -22.43
C ASP A 45 -26.15 28.62 -23.41
N ASN A 46 -26.69 27.46 -23.07
CA ASN A 46 -27.74 26.81 -23.85
C ASN A 46 -29.02 27.64 -23.95
N VAL A 47 -29.47 28.22 -22.84
CA VAL A 47 -30.68 29.06 -22.82
C VAL A 47 -30.49 30.31 -23.69
N LEU A 48 -29.33 30.97 -23.57
CA LEU A 48 -28.99 32.12 -24.41
C LEU A 48 -28.88 31.73 -25.89
N PHE A 49 -28.23 30.60 -26.20
CA PHE A 49 -28.06 30.13 -27.56
C PHE A 49 -29.40 29.77 -28.22
N MET A 50 -30.30 29.13 -27.49
CA MET A 50 -31.65 28.79 -27.95
C MET A 50 -32.50 30.05 -28.19
N SER A 51 -32.33 31.09 -27.37
CA SER A 51 -32.99 32.38 -27.55
C SER A 51 -32.54 33.12 -28.82
N LEU A 52 -31.28 32.96 -29.24
CA LEU A 52 -30.70 33.66 -30.40
C LEU A 52 -30.83 32.85 -31.70
N SER A 53 -30.74 31.53 -31.63
CA SER A 53 -30.61 30.65 -32.81
C SER A 53 -31.84 29.78 -33.06
N GLY A 54 -32.86 29.84 -32.19
CA GLY A 54 -34.12 29.10 -32.30
C GLY A 54 -34.20 27.87 -31.38
N LEU A 55 -35.43 27.38 -31.16
CA LEU A 55 -35.77 26.31 -30.20
C LEU A 55 -35.04 24.97 -30.40
N ASN A 56 -34.49 24.72 -31.59
CA ASN A 56 -33.83 23.45 -31.92
C ASN A 56 -32.30 23.51 -31.78
N ALA A 57 -31.75 24.66 -31.39
CA ALA A 57 -30.32 24.87 -31.25
C ALA A 57 -29.83 24.47 -29.84
N SER A 58 -28.80 23.62 -29.74
CA SER A 58 -28.18 23.22 -28.47
C SER A 58 -26.66 23.14 -28.58
N ILE A 59 -25.98 23.36 -27.45
CA ILE A 59 -24.53 23.28 -27.30
C ILE A 59 -24.19 22.35 -26.14
N SER A 60 -23.17 21.51 -26.30
CA SER A 60 -22.70 20.59 -25.26
C SER A 60 -21.22 20.83 -24.99
N ALA A 61 -20.88 20.92 -23.71
CA ALA A 61 -19.50 21.02 -23.23
C ALA A 61 -19.14 19.72 -22.48
N SER A 62 -17.99 19.13 -22.81
CA SER A 62 -17.48 17.94 -22.16
C SER A 62 -16.06 18.19 -21.68
N ASN A 63 -15.79 17.88 -20.41
CA ASN A 63 -14.43 17.90 -19.89
C ASN A 63 -13.70 16.63 -20.32
N LYS A 64 -12.61 16.79 -21.08
CA LYS A 64 -11.64 15.72 -21.35
C LYS A 64 -10.31 16.12 -20.72
N PRO A 65 -10.03 15.67 -19.47
CA PRO A 65 -8.77 15.94 -18.83
C PRO A 65 -7.60 15.49 -19.71
N GLN A 66 -6.56 16.31 -19.80
CA GLN A 66 -5.36 15.94 -20.54
C GLN A 66 -4.70 14.71 -19.89
N PRO A 67 -4.27 13.70 -20.67
CA PRO A 67 -3.51 12.58 -20.13
C PRO A 67 -2.28 13.09 -19.38
N LEU A 68 -2.01 12.54 -18.21
CA LEU A 68 -0.81 12.92 -17.46
C LEU A 68 0.45 12.48 -18.23
N PRO A 69 1.51 13.30 -18.24
CA PRO A 69 2.75 12.95 -18.93
C PRO A 69 3.39 11.70 -18.31
N LEU A 70 3.76 10.73 -19.16
CA LEU A 70 4.39 9.44 -18.79
C LEU A 70 5.71 9.57 -18.00
N TYR A 71 6.32 10.75 -17.98
CA TYR A 71 7.69 10.94 -17.47
C TYR A 71 7.78 11.28 -15.97
N GLY A 72 6.66 11.49 -15.27
CA GLY A 72 6.68 11.99 -13.89
C GLY A 72 6.03 11.09 -12.85
N HIS A 73 5.43 9.98 -13.26
CA HIS A 73 4.59 9.19 -12.39
C HIS A 73 5.19 7.82 -12.12
N ILE A 74 6.25 7.81 -11.29
CA ILE A 74 6.28 6.83 -10.21
C ILE A 74 5.14 7.25 -9.26
N ILE A 75 3.90 6.98 -9.68
CA ILE A 75 2.82 6.82 -8.71
C ILE A 75 3.30 5.60 -7.94
N ILE A 76 3.99 5.80 -6.82
CA ILE A 76 3.80 4.89 -5.71
C ILE A 76 2.30 5.07 -5.49
N PRO A 77 1.42 4.14 -5.92
CA PRO A 77 0.03 4.29 -5.55
C PRO A 77 0.06 4.49 -4.04
N THR A 78 -0.78 5.32 -3.47
CA THR A 78 -0.88 5.46 -2.01
C THR A 78 -0.95 4.09 -1.30
N ASN A 79 -1.34 3.05 -2.03
CA ASN A 79 -1.28 1.62 -1.71
C ASN A 79 0.15 1.02 -1.60
N GLY A 80 1.14 1.44 -2.40
CA GLY A 80 2.47 0.82 -2.50
C GLY A 80 3.30 0.94 -1.23
N LEU A 81 3.39 2.14 -0.64
CA LEU A 81 4.06 2.33 0.66
C LEU A 81 3.37 1.50 1.76
N GLN A 82 2.03 1.47 1.74
CA GLN A 82 1.23 0.69 2.69
C GLN A 82 1.48 -0.82 2.55
N ILE A 83 1.58 -1.32 1.31
CA ILE A 83 1.93 -2.72 1.01
C ILE A 83 3.32 -3.03 1.54
N VAL A 84 4.31 -2.16 1.31
CA VAL A 84 5.69 -2.35 1.78
C VAL A 84 5.76 -2.37 3.31
N ILE A 85 5.07 -1.46 4.00
CA ILE A 85 5.03 -1.42 5.48
C ILE A 85 4.36 -2.69 6.03
N CYS A 86 3.24 -3.10 5.45
CA CYS A 86 2.55 -4.33 5.85
C CYS A 86 3.41 -5.57 5.63
N LEU A 87 4.08 -5.64 4.48
CA LEU A 87 5.02 -6.71 4.15
C LEU A 87 6.20 -6.71 5.13
N ALA A 88 6.81 -5.56 5.42
CA ALA A 88 7.90 -5.43 6.37
C ALA A 88 7.52 -5.96 7.75
N PHE A 89 6.32 -5.64 8.22
CA PHE A 89 5.80 -6.16 9.48
C PHE A 89 5.60 -7.68 9.45
N GLY A 90 4.94 -8.21 8.41
CA GLY A 90 4.72 -9.65 8.25
C GLY A 90 6.02 -10.44 8.19
N MET A 91 7.00 -9.96 7.43
CA MET A 91 8.33 -10.58 7.33
C MET A 91 9.10 -10.53 8.64
N ALA A 92 9.02 -9.42 9.38
CA ALA A 92 9.66 -9.31 10.69
C ALA A 92 9.09 -10.33 11.70
N VAL A 93 7.77 -10.55 11.68
CA VAL A 93 7.09 -11.54 12.52
C VAL A 93 7.54 -12.97 12.19
N VAL A 94 7.54 -13.32 10.90
CA VAL A 94 7.99 -14.64 10.43
C VAL A 94 9.42 -14.92 10.88
N VAL A 95 10.33 -13.97 10.61
CA VAL A 95 11.74 -14.11 10.94
C VAL A 95 11.95 -14.16 12.45
N GLY A 96 11.20 -13.36 13.21
CA GLY A 96 11.13 -13.40 14.67
C GLY A 96 10.95 -14.79 15.25
N ASN A 97 10.13 -15.62 14.59
CA ASN A 97 9.83 -16.97 15.02
C ASN A 97 11.05 -17.90 15.02
N PHE A 98 12.02 -17.72 14.12
CA PHE A 98 13.26 -18.52 14.12
C PHE A 98 14.10 -18.27 15.39
N GLY A 99 14.14 -17.00 15.83
CA GLY A 99 14.74 -16.63 17.10
C GLY A 99 14.00 -17.25 18.29
N LEU A 100 12.66 -17.25 18.26
CA LEU A 100 11.82 -17.88 19.29
C LEU A 100 12.12 -19.38 19.41
N GLN A 101 12.17 -20.10 18.28
CA GLN A 101 12.44 -21.53 18.24
C GLN A 101 13.82 -21.86 18.80
N THR A 102 14.85 -21.11 18.37
CA THR A 102 16.23 -21.29 18.84
C THR A 102 16.37 -21.11 20.36
N VAL A 103 15.74 -20.06 20.92
CA VAL A 103 15.77 -19.84 22.38
C VAL A 103 14.97 -20.89 23.12
N THR A 104 13.82 -21.32 22.58
CA THR A 104 12.96 -22.34 23.19
C THR A 104 13.65 -23.69 23.26
N GLU A 105 14.41 -24.07 22.23
CA GLU A 105 15.16 -25.32 22.24
C GLU A 105 16.29 -25.31 23.29
N ARG A 106 16.86 -24.13 23.55
CA ARG A 106 17.86 -23.94 24.60
C ARG A 106 17.24 -23.95 26.00
N THR A 107 16.11 -23.28 26.21
CA THR A 107 15.46 -23.19 27.53
C THR A 107 14.83 -24.52 27.96
N THR A 108 14.29 -25.29 27.00
CA THR A 108 13.78 -26.65 27.23
C THR A 108 14.87 -27.71 27.36
N ARG A 109 16.15 -27.34 27.14
CA ARG A 109 17.31 -28.23 27.11
C ARG A 109 17.26 -29.32 26.04
N ALA A 110 16.34 -29.25 25.07
CA ALA A 110 16.25 -30.19 23.96
C ALA A 110 17.56 -30.24 23.15
N LYS A 111 18.19 -29.07 22.91
CA LYS A 111 19.50 -28.97 22.27
C LYS A 111 20.60 -29.73 23.02
N HIS A 112 20.58 -29.69 24.35
CA HIS A 112 21.54 -30.42 25.18
C HIS A 112 21.34 -31.94 25.06
N ILE A 113 20.08 -32.40 25.04
CA ILE A 113 19.75 -33.82 24.86
C ILE A 113 20.22 -34.34 23.49
N GLN A 114 20.09 -33.55 22.43
CA GLN A 114 20.60 -33.90 21.11
C GLN A 114 22.13 -34.05 21.11
N PHE A 115 22.85 -33.16 21.79
CA PHE A 115 24.32 -33.26 21.90
C PHE A 115 24.77 -34.44 22.76
N VAL A 116 24.08 -34.75 23.85
CA VAL A 116 24.35 -35.95 24.66
C VAL A 116 24.11 -37.23 23.85
N SER A 117 23.17 -37.20 22.91
CA SER A 117 22.89 -38.31 21.98
C SER A 117 23.94 -38.46 20.86
N GLY A 118 25.02 -37.67 20.86
CA GLY A 118 26.13 -37.79 19.91
C GLY A 118 25.97 -36.99 18.61
N VAL A 119 24.98 -36.08 18.52
CA VAL A 119 24.84 -35.21 17.35
C VAL A 119 25.95 -34.16 17.33
N SER A 120 26.62 -34.01 16.19
CA SER A 120 27.65 -32.98 16.03
C SER A 120 27.02 -31.57 15.99
N VAL A 121 27.75 -30.58 16.52
CA VAL A 121 27.30 -29.18 16.53
C VAL A 121 27.03 -28.65 15.12
N LEU A 122 27.86 -29.03 14.14
CA LEU A 122 27.69 -28.61 12.74
C LEU A 122 26.43 -29.20 12.11
N THR A 123 26.17 -30.49 12.34
CA THR A 123 24.97 -31.16 11.82
C THR A 123 23.71 -30.51 12.37
N TYR A 124 23.71 -30.18 13.68
CA TYR A 124 22.60 -29.47 14.30
C TYR A 124 22.33 -28.12 13.62
N TRP A 125 23.33 -27.24 13.51
CA TRP A 125 23.12 -25.90 12.96
C TRP A 125 22.77 -25.92 11.47
N LEU A 126 23.38 -26.82 10.69
CA LEU A 126 23.03 -26.98 9.28
C LEU A 126 21.60 -27.49 9.11
N SER A 127 21.18 -28.45 9.93
CA SER A 127 19.81 -28.98 9.87
C SER A 127 18.77 -27.92 10.26
N ALA A 128 19.02 -27.16 11.32
CA ALA A 128 18.17 -26.05 11.74
C ALA A 128 18.08 -24.97 10.66
N PHE A 129 19.23 -24.56 10.10
CA PHE A 129 19.29 -23.54 9.05
C PHE A 129 18.55 -23.97 7.78
N LEU A 130 18.76 -25.20 7.33
CA LEU A 130 18.06 -25.74 6.16
C LEU A 130 16.55 -25.84 6.40
N TRP A 131 16.14 -26.28 7.59
CA TRP A 131 14.74 -26.37 7.96
C TRP A 131 14.06 -25.00 7.94
N ASP A 132 14.69 -24.00 8.54
CA ASP A 132 14.17 -22.63 8.58
C ASP A 132 14.11 -22.01 7.18
N LEU A 133 15.10 -22.27 6.32
CA LEU A 133 15.08 -21.86 4.91
C LEU A 133 13.95 -22.53 4.12
N ILE A 134 13.67 -23.82 4.35
CA ILE A 134 12.56 -24.53 3.69
C ILE A 134 11.22 -23.92 4.15
N CYS A 135 11.03 -23.74 5.46
CA CYS A 135 9.84 -23.08 6.00
C CYS A 135 9.65 -21.68 5.43
N PHE A 136 10.73 -20.90 5.36
CA PHE A 136 10.72 -19.56 4.77
C PHE A 136 10.38 -19.59 3.27
N CYS A 137 10.92 -20.55 2.52
CA CYS A 137 10.59 -20.76 1.10
C CYS A 137 9.11 -21.04 0.87
N ILE A 138 8.51 -21.89 1.69
CA ILE A 138 7.06 -22.17 1.61
C ILE A 138 6.27 -20.87 1.84
N LEU A 139 6.66 -20.06 2.83
CA LEU A 139 5.99 -18.77 3.10
C LEU A 139 6.15 -17.78 1.94
N CYS A 140 7.32 -17.70 1.30
CA CYS A 140 7.54 -16.87 0.12
C CYS A 140 6.69 -17.33 -1.08
N CYS A 141 6.57 -18.64 -1.31
CA CYS A 141 5.70 -19.20 -2.34
C CYS A 141 4.23 -18.82 -2.10
N LEU A 142 3.76 -18.92 -0.85
CA LEU A 142 2.39 -18.51 -0.47
C LEU A 142 2.18 -17.01 -0.68
N LEU A 143 3.15 -16.19 -0.29
CA LEU A 143 3.11 -14.73 -0.47
C LEU A 143 3.04 -14.34 -1.96
N LEU A 144 3.80 -15.02 -2.82
CA LEU A 144 3.74 -14.81 -4.27
C LEU A 144 2.37 -15.22 -4.85
N GLY A 145 1.75 -16.27 -4.31
CA GLY A 145 0.37 -16.64 -4.63
C GLY A 145 -0.63 -15.52 -4.29
N VAL A 146 -0.47 -14.89 -3.13
CA VAL A 146 -1.28 -13.73 -2.72
C VAL A 146 -1.05 -12.53 -3.63
N PHE A 147 0.21 -12.22 -3.99
CA PHE A 147 0.51 -11.13 -4.91
C PHE A 147 -0.13 -11.33 -6.29
N LYS A 148 -0.13 -12.57 -6.78
CA LYS A 148 -0.82 -12.93 -8.02
C LYS A 148 -2.34 -12.76 -7.90
N TYR A 149 -2.93 -13.20 -6.80
CA TYR A 149 -4.38 -13.08 -6.56
C TYR A 149 -4.82 -11.61 -6.43
N CYS A 150 -4.01 -10.78 -5.78
CA CYS A 150 -4.28 -9.35 -5.61
C CYS A 150 -3.97 -8.50 -6.85
N GLY A 151 -3.50 -9.10 -7.96
CA GLY A 151 -3.18 -8.37 -9.19
C GLY A 151 -2.00 -7.40 -9.05
N LEU A 152 -1.01 -7.72 -8.19
CA LEU A 152 0.20 -6.91 -8.04
C LEU A 152 1.20 -7.21 -9.16
N ASP A 153 0.90 -6.71 -10.36
CA ASP A 153 1.66 -6.99 -11.58
C ASP A 153 3.15 -6.61 -11.47
N ALA A 154 3.50 -5.61 -10.64
CA ALA A 154 4.89 -5.22 -10.42
C ALA A 154 5.80 -6.36 -9.93
N PHE A 155 5.26 -7.29 -9.13
CA PHE A 155 6.03 -8.40 -8.53
C PHE A 155 5.92 -9.72 -9.31
N VAL A 156 4.94 -9.84 -10.22
CA VAL A 156 4.59 -11.12 -10.86
C VAL A 156 4.65 -11.07 -12.39
N ALA A 157 4.39 -9.91 -13.01
CA ALA A 157 4.36 -9.80 -14.47
C ALA A 157 5.75 -9.94 -15.10
N ASN A 158 5.80 -10.38 -16.36
CA ASN A 158 7.00 -10.38 -17.20
C ASN A 158 8.23 -11.10 -16.61
N TYR A 159 8.05 -12.25 -15.97
CA TYR A 159 9.11 -13.03 -15.31
C TYR A 159 9.70 -12.42 -14.03
N ASN A 160 9.19 -11.28 -13.54
CA ASN A 160 9.62 -10.66 -12.27
C ASN A 160 9.33 -11.53 -11.03
N PHE A 161 8.49 -12.57 -11.16
CA PHE A 161 8.26 -13.57 -10.10
C PHE A 161 9.58 -14.24 -9.66
N LEU A 162 10.46 -14.57 -10.61
CA LEU A 162 11.73 -15.25 -10.31
C LEU A 162 12.67 -14.30 -9.57
N ASP A 163 12.75 -13.05 -10.01
CA ASP A 163 13.55 -12.01 -9.36
C ASP A 163 13.04 -11.74 -7.94
N THR A 164 11.73 -11.62 -7.76
CA THR A 164 11.10 -11.42 -6.44
C THR A 164 11.39 -12.61 -5.52
N MET A 165 11.28 -13.84 -6.02
CA MET A 165 11.61 -15.04 -5.28
C MET A 165 13.11 -15.08 -4.89
N MET A 166 14.00 -14.68 -5.80
CA MET A 166 15.44 -14.61 -5.55
C MET A 166 15.76 -13.58 -4.46
N ILE A 167 15.13 -12.40 -4.48
CA ILE A 167 15.28 -11.37 -3.46
C ILE A 167 14.83 -11.90 -2.09
N PHE A 168 13.70 -12.59 -2.03
CA PHE A 168 13.25 -13.20 -0.78
C PHE A 168 14.23 -14.27 -0.30
N MET A 169 14.74 -15.14 -1.16
CA MET A 169 15.73 -16.16 -0.79
C MET A 169 17.01 -15.54 -0.22
N LEU A 170 17.53 -14.49 -0.85
CA LEU A 170 18.70 -13.74 -0.37
C LEU A 170 18.43 -13.09 0.99
N TYR A 171 17.22 -12.56 1.20
CA TYR A 171 16.79 -12.03 2.49
C TYR A 171 16.74 -13.13 3.55
N GLY A 172 16.09 -14.27 3.27
CA GLY A 172 16.05 -15.43 4.16
C GLY A 172 17.44 -15.93 4.54
N TRP A 173 18.33 -16.07 3.56
CA TRP A 173 19.72 -16.48 3.76
C TRP A 173 20.50 -15.55 4.69
N SER A 174 20.21 -14.25 4.65
CA SER A 174 20.92 -13.25 5.46
C SER A 174 20.30 -13.09 6.85
N VAL A 175 18.98 -13.15 6.94
CA VAL A 175 18.26 -12.82 8.16
C VAL A 175 18.19 -14.01 9.13
N VAL A 176 18.09 -15.25 8.66
CA VAL A 176 18.05 -16.44 9.54
C VAL A 176 19.33 -16.54 10.40
N PRO A 177 20.55 -16.41 9.85
CA PRO A 177 21.77 -16.40 10.67
C PRO A 177 21.81 -15.23 11.65
N LEU A 178 21.33 -14.05 11.23
CA LEU A 178 21.22 -12.88 12.10
C LEU A 178 20.30 -13.16 13.31
N MET A 179 19.20 -13.88 13.10
CA MET A 179 18.30 -14.28 14.19
C MET A 179 18.95 -15.26 15.15
N TYR A 180 19.74 -16.22 14.65
CA TYR A 180 20.49 -17.14 15.51
C TYR A 180 21.52 -16.39 16.36
N LEU A 181 22.28 -15.48 15.76
CA LEU A 181 23.22 -14.62 16.48
C LEU A 181 22.52 -13.79 17.56
N GLY A 182 21.40 -13.15 17.20
CA GLY A 182 20.60 -12.36 18.13
C GLY A 182 19.96 -13.19 19.25
N SER A 183 19.61 -14.44 18.99
CA SER A 183 18.99 -15.34 19.97
C SER A 183 19.87 -15.58 21.21
N PHE A 184 21.19 -15.50 21.07
CA PHE A 184 22.12 -15.72 22.19
C PHE A 184 22.02 -14.65 23.27
N LEU A 185 21.56 -13.44 22.92
CA LEU A 185 21.44 -12.30 23.84
C LEU A 185 20.26 -12.42 24.81
N PHE A 186 19.34 -13.37 24.61
CA PHE A 186 18.09 -13.43 25.34
C PHE A 186 17.89 -14.76 26.03
N SER A 187 17.63 -14.77 27.35
CA SER A 187 17.37 -15.99 28.12
C SER A 187 15.93 -16.49 28.05
N SER A 188 14.97 -15.64 27.70
CA SER A 188 13.54 -15.95 27.62
C SER A 188 13.05 -15.95 26.17
N SER A 189 12.34 -17.00 25.77
CA SER A 189 11.83 -17.21 24.41
C SER A 189 10.94 -16.07 23.92
N THR A 190 9.92 -15.70 24.71
CA THR A 190 8.98 -14.63 24.34
C THR A 190 9.67 -13.27 24.24
N ALA A 191 10.62 -13.00 25.14
CA ALA A 191 11.39 -11.76 25.10
C ALA A 191 12.29 -11.68 23.85
N ALA A 192 12.90 -12.81 23.46
CA ALA A 192 13.69 -12.91 22.23
C ALA A 192 12.83 -12.64 20.99
N TYR A 193 11.65 -13.27 20.92
CA TYR A 193 10.71 -13.07 19.82
C TYR A 193 10.34 -11.60 19.64
N ILE A 194 9.85 -10.94 20.70
CA ILE A 194 9.39 -9.55 20.62
C ILE A 194 10.55 -8.63 20.25
N LYS A 195 11.70 -8.75 20.93
CA LYS A 195 12.83 -7.83 20.73
C LYS A 195 13.50 -8.01 19.37
N LEU A 196 13.67 -9.24 18.89
CA LEU A 196 14.27 -9.49 17.57
C LEU A 196 13.31 -9.13 16.43
N THR A 197 12.00 -9.33 16.60
CA THR A 197 10.99 -8.87 15.65
C THR A 197 11.02 -7.34 15.54
N LEU A 198 11.00 -6.63 16.68
CA LEU A 198 11.08 -5.17 16.70
C LEU A 198 12.38 -4.66 16.09
N PHE A 199 13.52 -5.30 16.37
CA PHE A 199 14.80 -4.93 15.78
C PHE A 199 14.77 -4.98 14.25
N ASN A 200 14.29 -6.09 13.66
CA ASN A 200 14.15 -6.21 12.20
C ASN A 200 13.16 -5.20 11.62
N TYR A 201 12.02 -5.00 12.28
CA TYR A 201 11.00 -4.07 11.82
C TYR A 201 11.50 -2.63 11.81
N PHE A 202 12.12 -2.16 12.90
CA PHE A 202 12.68 -0.82 12.98
C PHE A 202 13.84 -0.59 12.00
N SER A 203 14.71 -1.59 11.82
CA SER A 203 15.78 -1.53 10.80
C SER A 203 15.19 -1.32 9.40
N THR A 204 14.10 -2.02 9.08
CA THR A 204 13.41 -1.90 7.79
C THR A 204 12.76 -0.53 7.63
N ILE A 205 12.04 -0.04 8.65
CA ILE A 205 11.44 1.30 8.63
C ILE A 205 12.51 2.37 8.44
N PHE A 206 13.65 2.26 9.13
CA PHE A 206 14.74 3.22 8.99
C PHE A 206 15.27 3.28 7.55
N SER A 207 15.43 2.11 6.91
CA SER A 207 15.82 2.04 5.50
C SER A 207 14.77 2.65 4.56
N ILE A 208 13.48 2.42 4.81
CA ILE A 208 12.38 3.02 4.02
C ILE A 208 12.38 4.54 4.19
N SER A 209 12.53 5.04 5.41
CA SER A 209 12.58 6.48 5.69
C SER A 209 13.73 7.17 4.96
N ILE A 210 14.92 6.56 4.94
CA ILE A 210 16.06 7.07 4.16
C ILE A 210 15.73 7.11 2.66
N TYR A 211 15.12 6.05 2.12
CA TYR A 211 14.71 6.01 0.73
C TYR A 211 13.72 7.14 0.39
N VAL A 212 12.71 7.36 1.23
CA VAL A 212 11.72 8.43 1.06
C VAL A 212 12.38 9.81 1.10
N ILE A 213 13.28 10.06 2.06
CA ILE A 213 14.02 11.31 2.16
C ILE A 213 14.83 11.55 0.88
N ARG A 214 15.55 10.53 0.39
CA ARG A 214 16.34 10.63 -0.85
C ARG A 214 15.49 10.87 -2.10
N GLN A 215 14.21 10.51 -2.10
CA GLN A 215 13.32 10.79 -3.23
C GLN A 215 12.80 12.23 -3.22
N GLN A 216 12.82 12.90 -2.06
CA GLN A 216 12.37 14.29 -1.91
C GLN A 216 13.46 15.34 -2.21
N TYR A 217 14.73 14.94 -2.23
CA TYR A 217 15.90 15.78 -2.56
C TYR A 217 16.53 15.32 -3.88
#